data_AF-A0A1R1SMQ1-F1
#
_entry.id   AF-A0A1R1SMQ1-F1
#
_cell.length_a   1.000
_cell.length_b   1.000
_cell.length_c   1.000
_cell.angle_alpha   90.00
_cell.angle_beta   90.00
_cell.angle_gamma   90.00
#
_symmetry.space_group_name_H-M   'P 1'
#
loop_
_entity.id
_entity.type
_entity.pdbx_description
1 polymer ?
#
loop_
_entity_poly.entity_id
_entity_poly.type
_entity_poly.pdbx_seq_one_letter_code
_entity_poly.pdbx_strand_id
1 'polypeptide(L)' 'MECPRCHQAALEKVQVTRFAIKIVKCPECDAIWPLDGVVGPLNFVQFQLFLDLLGESEMESPYEELGPL' A
#
# COMPACT_ATOMS: atom_id res chain seq x y z
N MET A 1 -18.43 2.44 -2.53
CA MET A 1 -18.03 3.83 -2.87
C MET A 1 -17.38 3.79 -4.24
N GLU A 2 -17.78 4.66 -5.15
CA GLU A 2 -17.16 4.77 -6.47
C GLU A 2 -15.76 5.40 -6.35
N CYS A 3 -14.83 5.00 -7.21
CA CYS A 3 -13.49 5.56 -7.22
C CYS A 3 -13.53 7.06 -7.55
N PRO A 4 -13.10 7.96 -6.65
CA PRO A 4 -13.15 9.40 -6.89
C PRO A 4 -12.11 9.88 -7.91
N ARG A 5 -11.20 9.01 -8.36
CA ARG A 5 -10.13 9.35 -9.31
C ARG A 5 -10.55 9.06 -10.76
N CYS A 6 -11.00 7.84 -11.03
CA CYS A 6 -11.30 7.40 -12.39
C CYS A 6 -12.79 7.26 -12.69
N HIS A 7 -13.66 7.23 -11.67
CA HIS A 7 -15.11 7.06 -11.84
C HIS A 7 -15.56 5.78 -12.60
N GLN A 8 -14.68 4.79 -12.72
CA GLN A 8 -14.92 3.58 -13.54
C GLN A 8 -15.34 2.36 -12.73
N ALA A 9 -14.96 2.27 -11.45
CA ALA A 9 -15.26 1.11 -10.61
C ALA A 9 -15.49 1.48 -9.14
N ALA A 10 -16.11 0.55 -8.42
CA ALA A 10 -16.22 0.61 -6.98
C ALA A 10 -14.88 0.29 -6.30
N LEU A 11 -14.66 0.88 -5.15
CA LEU A 11 -13.50 0.64 -4.32
C LEU A 11 -13.62 -0.67 -3.53
N GLU A 12 -12.52 -1.40 -3.44
CA GLU A 12 -12.39 -2.69 -2.77
C GLU A 12 -11.50 -2.58 -1.53
N LYS A 13 -11.80 -3.36 -0.50
CA LYS A 13 -10.95 -3.45 0.69
C LYS A 13 -9.96 -4.59 0.50
N VAL A 14 -8.68 -4.27 0.61
CA VAL A 14 -7.57 -5.22 0.43
C VAL A 14 -6.74 -5.25 1.70
N GLN A 15 -6.32 -6.44 2.12
CA GLN A 15 -5.37 -6.62 3.20
C GLN A 15 -4.04 -7.11 2.61
N VAL A 16 -2.98 -6.34 2.85
CA VAL A 16 -1.61 -6.75 2.55
C VAL A 16 -1.14 -7.63 3.71
N THR A 17 -1.18 -8.95 3.50
CA THR A 17 -1.03 -9.97 4.56
C THR A 17 0.30 -9.88 5.29
N ARG A 18 1.40 -9.68 4.56
CA ARG A 18 2.77 -9.61 5.13
C ARG A 18 2.92 -8.54 6.21
N PHE A 19 2.29 -7.38 6.01
CA PHE A 19 2.43 -6.22 6.89
C PHE A 19 1.18 -5.99 7.76
N ALA A 20 0.17 -6.85 7.66
CA ALA A 20 -1.15 -6.66 8.26
C ALA A 20 -1.81 -5.29 7.96
N ILE A 21 -1.41 -4.65 6.86
CA ILE A 21 -1.93 -3.33 6.46
C ILE A 21 -3.25 -3.52 5.71
N LYS A 22 -4.26 -2.74 6.09
CA LYS A 22 -5.54 -2.69 5.39
C LYS A 22 -5.64 -1.41 4.56
N ILE A 23 -5.95 -1.57 3.29
CA ILE A 23 -6.11 -0.47 2.34
C ILE A 23 -7.43 -0.59 1.60
N VAL A 24 -7.81 0.51 0.97
CA VAL A 24 -8.87 0.58 -0.02
C VAL A 24 -8.21 0.77 -1.39
N LYS A 25 -8.58 -0.03 -2.38
CA LYS A 25 -8.00 -0.03 -3.73
C LYS A 25 -9.08 0.16 -4.79
N CYS A 26 -8.75 0.87 -5.86
CA CYS A 26 -9.51 0.83 -7.11
C CYS A 26 -8.94 -0.25 -8.05
N PRO A 27 -9.75 -1.18 -8.58
CA PRO A 27 -9.27 -2.23 -9.48
C PRO A 27 -8.90 -1.71 -10.88
N GLU A 28 -9.42 -0.55 -11.30
CA GLU A 28 -9.22 -0.03 -12.67
C GLU A 28 -7.99 0.86 -12.83
N CYS A 29 -7.68 1.68 -11.81
CA CYS A 29 -6.60 2.66 -11.91
C CYS A 29 -5.48 2.46 -10.88
N ASP A 30 -5.55 1.38 -10.10
CA ASP A 30 -4.61 1.01 -9.04
C ASP A 30 -4.34 2.08 -7.98
N ALA A 31 -5.24 3.07 -7.85
CA ALA A 31 -5.18 4.04 -6.78
C ALA A 31 -5.55 3.37 -5.45
N ILE A 32 -4.80 3.69 -4.40
CA ILE A 32 -5.03 3.20 -3.05
C ILE A 32 -5.13 4.31 -2.02
N TRP A 33 -5.87 4.01 -0.95
CA TRP A 33 -6.06 4.85 0.23
C TRP A 33 -5.95 3.98 1.49
N PRO A 34 -5.51 4.54 2.64
CA PRO A 34 -5.58 3.83 3.91
C PRO A 34 -7.04 3.55 4.30
N LEU A 35 -7.32 2.38 4.88
CA LEU A 35 -8.69 1.96 5.23
C LEU A 35 -9.39 2.94 6.19
N ASP A 36 -8.64 3.48 7.15
CA ASP A 36 -9.16 4.38 8.18
C ASP A 36 -8.97 5.87 7.82
N GLY A 37 -8.56 6.17 6.57
CA GLY A 37 -8.31 7.52 6.10
C GLY A 37 -9.41 8.12 5.23
N VAL A 38 -9.19 9.36 4.82
CA VAL A 38 -10.07 10.06 3.87
C VAL A 38 -9.82 9.52 2.46
N VAL A 39 -10.88 9.17 1.75
CA VAL A 39 -10.82 8.80 0.33
C VAL A 39 -11.19 10.01 -0.51
N GLY A 40 -10.29 10.43 -1.40
CA GLY A 40 -10.47 11.61 -2.24
C GLY A 40 -9.69 11.53 -3.55
N PRO A 41 -9.97 12.46 -4.48
CA PRO A 41 -9.44 12.42 -5.85
C PRO A 41 -7.94 12.70 -5.96
N LEU A 42 -7.34 13.33 -4.94
CA LEU A 42 -5.95 13.81 -4.99
C LEU A 42 -5.04 13.18 -3.92
N ASN A 43 -5.60 12.43 -2.96
CA ASN A 43 -4.87 11.91 -1.81
C ASN A 43 -4.71 10.38 -1.90
N PHE A 44 -4.29 9.90 -3.07
CA PHE A 44 -4.08 8.50 -3.35
C PHE A 44 -2.59 8.20 -3.60
N VAL A 45 -2.21 6.94 -3.43
CA VAL A 45 -0.91 6.41 -3.87
C VAL A 45 -1.18 5.36 -4.94
N GLN A 46 -0.23 5.12 -5.85
CA GLN A 46 -0.33 3.97 -6.75
C GLN A 46 0.03 2.69 -6.01
N PHE A 47 -0.74 1.62 -6.23
CA PHE A 47 -0.55 0.36 -5.53
C PHE A 47 0.86 -0.20 -5.71
N GLN A 48 1.41 -0.15 -6.92
CA GLN A 48 2.76 -0.63 -7.18
C GLN A 48 3.81 0.16 -6.40
N LEU A 49 3.76 1.50 -6.44
CA LEU A 49 4.68 2.35 -5.68
C LEU A 49 4.58 2.08 -4.17
N PHE A 50 3.38 1.82 -3.66
CA PHE A 50 3.20 1.45 -2.25
C PHE A 50 3.87 0.12 -1.91
N LEU A 51 3.76 -0.90 -2.78
CA LEU A 51 4.45 -2.17 -2.60
C LEU A 51 5.98 -2.03 -2.71
N ASP A 52 6.45 -1.22 -3.65
CA ASP A 52 7.89 -0.96 -3.84
C ASP A 52 8.48 -0.30 -2.59
N LEU A 53 7.81 0.73 -2.04
CA LEU A 53 8.22 1.40 -0.80
C LEU A 53 8.22 0.44 0.41
N LEU A 54 7.23 -0.45 0.50
CA LEU A 54 7.22 -1.47 1.54
C LEU A 54 8.38 -2.46 1.39
N GLY A 55 8.70 -2.84 0.15
CA GLY A 55 9.83 -3.73 -0.15
C GLY A 55 11.20 -3.09 0.09
N GLU A 56 11.36 -1.80 -0.19
CA GLU A 56 12.59 -1.04 0.08
C GLU A 56 12.78 -0.77 1.57
N SER A 57 11.70 -0.59 2.32
CA SER A 57 11.76 -0.37 3.78
C SER A 57 12.30 -1.57 4.58
N GLU A 58 12.39 -2.75 3.96
CA GLU A 58 12.96 -3.95 4.59
C GLU A 58 14.45 -4.16 4.27
N MET A 59 15.09 -3.26 3.50
CA MET A 59 16.50 -3.38 3.11
C MET A 59 17.46 -2.68 4.10
N GLU A 60 17.19 -2.73 5.40
CA GLU A 60 18.14 -2.33 6.46
C GLU A 60 18.15 -3.34 7.63
N SER A 61 19.10 -4.28 7.60
CA SER A 61 20.01 -4.58 8.72
C SER A 61 21.05 -5.65 8.32
N PRO A 62 22.32 -5.29 8.07
CA PRO A 62 23.43 -6.24 7.94
C PRO A 62 24.00 -6.75 9.29
N TYR A 63 23.33 -6.56 10.43
CA TYR A 63 23.92 -6.85 11.75
C TYR A 63 23.57 -8.21 12.35
N GLU A 64 23.86 -9.30 11.64
CA GLU A 64 24.17 -10.62 12.21
C GLU A 64 25.23 -11.18 11.24
N GLU A 65 26.55 -11.11 11.48
CA GLU A 65 27.30 -12.02 12.35
C GLU A 65 28.68 -11.41 12.70
N LEU A 66 28.83 -10.85 13.91
CA LEU A 66 30.12 -10.84 14.61
C LEU A 66 29.96 -11.74 15.83
N GLY A 67 30.09 -13.05 15.62
CA GLY A 67 30.26 -14.00 16.71
C GLY A 67 31.63 -13.81 17.37
N PRO A 68 31.75 -13.82 18.71
CA PRO A 68 33.04 -13.77 19.36
C PRO A 68 33.70 -15.16 19.29
N LEU A 69 34.86 -15.25 18.67
CA LEU A 69 35.85 -16.32 18.88
C LEU A 69 37.25 -15.71 18.96
#